data_AF-A0A1E7WRM0-F1
#
_entry.id   AF-A0A1E7WRM0-F1
#
_cell.length_a   1.000
_cell.length_b   1.000
_cell.length_c   1.000
_cell.angle_alpha   90.00
_cell.angle_beta   90.00
_cell.angle_gamma   90.00
#
_symmetry.space_group_name_H-M   'P 1'
#
loop_
_entity.id
_entity.type
_entity.pdbx_description
1 polymer ?
#
loop_
_entity_poly.entity_id
_entity_poly.type
_entity_poly.pdbx_seq_one_letter_code
_entity_poly.pdbx_strand_id
1 'polypeptide(L)' 'MTTMMNATRALNRQKIAVERTLYARSAEESQLAARWAAAWHKLVQRKLDNMATRSAPRVDFSGFLVNPPSRVLH' A
#
# COMPACT_ATOMS: atom_id res chain seq x y z
N MET A 1 14.27 -7.57 5.53
CA MET A 1 15.08 -7.15 4.36
C MET A 1 14.31 -7.11 3.03
N THR A 2 13.30 -7.95 2.80
CA THR A 2 12.57 -8.03 1.51
C THR A 2 11.70 -6.82 1.17
N THR A 3 11.21 -6.07 2.16
CA THR A 3 10.31 -4.91 1.96
C THR A 3 11.01 -3.72 1.31
N MET A 4 12.23 -3.37 1.73
CA MET A 4 13.02 -2.30 1.09
C MET A 4 13.38 -2.66 -0.35
N MET A 5 13.82 -3.90 -0.62
CA MET A 5 14.14 -4.35 -1.98
C MET A 5 12.92 -4.28 -2.91
N ASN A 6 11.72 -4.60 -2.38
CA ASN A 6 10.46 -4.48 -3.11
C ASN A 6 10.07 -3.01 -3.38
N ALA A 7 10.29 -2.12 -2.41
CA ALA A 7 10.03 -0.69 -2.58
C ALA A 7 10.95 -0.07 -3.63
N THR A 8 12.26 -0.35 -3.57
CA THR A 8 13.24 0.11 -4.57
C THR A 8 12.90 -0.39 -5.97
N ARG A 9 12.49 -1.65 -6.11
CA ARG A 9 12.07 -2.21 -7.41
C ARG A 9 10.78 -1.57 -7.94
N ALA A 10 9.83 -1.25 -7.06
CA ALA A 10 8.60 -0.55 -7.44
C ALA A 10 8.89 0.88 -7.92
N LEU A 11 9.75 1.61 -7.20
CA LEU A 11 10.19 2.96 -7.57
C LEU A 11 10.96 2.97 -8.90
N ASN A 12 11.86 2.00 -9.11
CA ASN A 12 12.60 1.91 -10.37
C ASN A 12 11.67 1.67 -11.57
N ARG A 13 10.63 0.84 -11.42
CA ARG A 13 9.61 0.63 -12.47
C ARG A 13 8.79 1.88 -12.75
N GLN A 14 8.47 2.65 -11.71
CA GLN A 14 7.76 3.92 -11.86
C GLN A 14 8.61 4.95 -12.62
N LYS A 15 9.91 5.05 -12.29
CA LYS A 15 10.86 5.90 -13.01
C LYS A 15 10.91 5.55 -14.51
N ILE A 16 11.09 4.27 -14.85
CA ILE A 16 11.14 3.81 -16.25
C ILE A 16 9.82 4.11 -16.99
N ALA A 17 8.68 3.93 -16.33
CA ALA A 17 7.39 4.23 -16.93
C ALA A 17 7.24 5.72 -17.27
N VAL A 18 7.71 6.61 -16.38
CA VAL A 18 7.70 8.07 -16.62
C VAL A 18 8.71 8.46 -17.71
N GLU A 19 9.91 7.89 -17.73
CA GLU A 19 10.87 8.14 -18.81
C GLU A 19 10.30 7.76 -20.18
N ARG A 20 9.57 6.64 -20.26
CA ARG A 20 8.87 6.25 -21.50
C ARG A 20 7.77 7.22 -21.91
N THR A 21 7.10 7.88 -20.97
CA THR A 21 6.13 8.93 -21.29
C THR A 21 6.78 10.19 -21.83
N LEU A 22 7.91 10.59 -21.25
CA LEU A 22 8.59 11.84 -21.56
C LEU A 22 9.36 11.76 -22.88
N TYR A 23 9.96 10.62 -23.18
CA TYR A 23 10.77 10.40 -24.39
C TYR A 23 10.03 9.64 -25.50
N ALA A 24 8.70 9.56 -25.42
CA ALA A 24 7.89 8.96 -26.48
C ALA A 24 8.03 9.75 -27.80
N ARG A 25 8.07 9.03 -28.92
CA ARG A 25 8.34 9.62 -30.23
C ARG A 25 7.10 10.31 -30.82
N SER A 26 5.92 9.93 -30.35
CA SER A 26 4.64 10.54 -30.70
C SER A 26 3.79 10.87 -29.47
N ALA A 27 2.85 11.80 -29.64
CA ALA A 27 1.89 12.14 -28.58
C ALA A 27 1.02 10.93 -28.17
N GLU A 28 0.66 10.08 -29.13
CA GLU A 28 -0.12 8.86 -28.88
C GLU A 28 0.65 7.85 -28.02
N GLU A 29 1.94 7.65 -28.30
CA GLU A 29 2.83 6.81 -27.50
C GLU A 29 3.02 7.37 -26.09
N SER A 30 3.17 8.69 -25.97
CA SER A 30 3.28 9.38 -24.67
C SER A 30 2.02 9.16 -23.83
N GLN A 31 0.85 9.30 -24.45
CA GLN A 31 -0.44 9.16 -23.80
C GLN A 31 -0.73 7.70 -23.40
N LEU A 32 -0.36 6.73 -24.25
CA LEU A 32 -0.44 5.31 -23.89
C LEU A 32 0.47 5.00 -22.70
N ALA A 33 1.73 5.44 -22.74
CA ALA A 33 2.65 5.26 -21.62
C ALA A 33 2.13 5.92 -20.33
N ALA A 34 1.46 7.08 -20.43
CA ALA A 34 0.92 7.80 -19.28
C ALA A 34 -0.24 7.03 -18.64
N ARG A 35 -1.09 6.41 -19.46
CA ARG A 35 -2.15 5.51 -18.98
C ARG A 35 -1.59 4.31 -18.24
N TRP A 36 -0.53 3.71 -18.76
CA TRP A 36 0.17 2.59 -18.09
C TRP A 36 0.81 3.02 -16.78
N ALA A 37 1.46 4.19 -16.73
CA ALA A 37 2.04 4.75 -15.51
C ALA A 37 0.96 5.02 -14.44
N ALA A 38 -0.16 5.62 -14.83
CA ALA A 38 -1.30 5.85 -13.94
C ALA A 38 -1.91 4.55 -13.41
N ALA A 39 -2.07 3.52 -14.26
CA ALA A 39 -2.57 2.21 -13.86
C ALA A 39 -1.63 1.51 -12.86
N TRP A 40 -0.32 1.57 -13.10
CA TRP A 40 0.68 1.03 -12.19
C TRP A 40 0.67 1.75 -10.84
N HIS A 41 0.57 3.09 -10.84
CA HIS A 41 0.49 3.87 -9.62
C HIS A 41 -0.74 3.48 -8.78
N LYS A 42 -1.93 3.38 -9.39
CA LYS A 42 -3.16 2.95 -8.70
C LYS A 42 -3.02 1.56 -8.07
N LEU A 43 -2.37 0.62 -8.77
CA LEU A 43 -2.12 -0.73 -8.25
C LEU A 43 -1.19 -0.72 -7.04
N VAL A 44 -0.10 0.03 -7.12
CA VAL A 44 0.86 0.18 -6.01
C VAL A 44 0.21 0.85 -4.81
N GLN A 45 -0.54 1.93 -5.02
CA GLN A 45 -1.27 2.63 -3.96
C GLN A 45 -2.23 1.69 -3.24
N ARG A 46 -3.08 0.96 -3.98
CA ARG A 46 -4.00 -0.03 -3.40
C ARG A 46 -3.27 -1.10 -2.59
N LYS A 47 -2.09 -1.54 -3.03
CA LYS A 47 -1.28 -2.51 -2.29
C LYS A 47 -0.73 -1.90 -0.99
N LEU A 48 -0.31 -0.63 -1.01
CA LEU A 48 0.14 0.09 0.18
C LEU A 48 -1.02 0.29 1.17
N ASP A 49 -2.19 0.71 0.70
CA ASP A 49 -3.39 0.88 1.53
C ASP A 49 -3.81 -0.43 2.21
N ASN A 50 -3.76 -1.55 1.49
CA ASN A 50 -4.01 -2.90 2.03
C ASN A 50 -2.97 -3.33 3.09
N MET A 51 -1.71 -2.91 2.95
CA MET A 51 -0.68 -3.20 3.97
C MET A 51 -0.85 -2.31 5.20
N ALA A 52 -1.21 -1.04 5.02
CA ALA A 52 -1.48 -0.10 6.11
C ALA A 52 -2.68 -0.57 6.96
N THR A 53 -3.76 -1.03 6.32
CA THR A 53 -4.94 -1.59 7.00
C THR A 53 -4.66 -2.92 7.71
N ARG A 54 -3.72 -3.73 7.20
CA ARG A 54 -3.32 -5.00 7.84
C ARG A 54 -2.36 -4.81 9.02
N SER A 55 -1.67 -3.67 9.09
CA SER A 55 -0.66 -3.39 10.12
C SER A 55 -1.21 -2.66 11.35
N ALA A 56 -2.52 -2.42 11.44
CA ALA A 56 -3.14 -2.00 12.68
C ALA A 56 -3.45 -3.24 13.54
N PRO A 57 -2.68 -3.56 14.60
CA PRO A 57 -3.29 -4.28 15.69
C PRO A 57 -4.41 -3.35 16.17
N ARG A 58 -5.65 -3.84 16.10
CA ARG A 58 -6.73 -3.24 16.88
C ARG A 58 -6.28 -3.38 18.33
N VAL A 59 -5.65 -2.32 18.85
CA VAL A 59 -5.53 -2.14 20.28
C VAL A 59 -6.96 -1.85 20.71
N ASP A 60 -7.68 -2.91 21.07
CA ASP A 60 -8.91 -2.78 21.83
C ASP A 60 -8.49 -2.13 23.15
N PHE A 61 -8.61 -0.80 23.18
CA PHE A 61 -8.57 -0.04 24.41
C PHE A 61 -9.88 -0.35 25.16
N SER A 62 -10.02 -1.60 25.63
CA SER A 62 -10.99 -1.96 26.65
C SER A 62 -10.51 -1.36 27.97
N GLY A 63 -10.67 -0.05 28.07
CA GLY A 63 -10.66 0.65 29.34
C GLY A 63 -11.80 0.10 30.21
N PHE A 64 -11.43 -0.33 31.41
CA PHE A 64 -12.33 -0.48 32.56
C PHE A 64 -13.49 -1.47 32.42
N LEU A 65 -13.19 -2.77 32.44
CA LEU A 65 -14.08 -3.73 33.11
C LEU A 65 -13.31 -4.47 34.19
N VAL A 66 -13.43 -3.92 35.40
CA VAL A 66 -13.14 -4.59 36.67
C VAL A 66 -13.86 -5.95 36.64
N ASN A 67 -13.09 -7.03 36.69
CA ASN A 67 -13.63 -8.38 36.88
C ASN A 67 -13.90 -8.58 38.39
N PRO A 68 -15.15 -8.67 38.87
CA PRO A 68 -15.39 -9.02 40.26
C PRO A 68 -15.16 -10.53 40.45
N PRO A 69 -14.58 -10.95 41.59
CA PRO A 69 -14.33 -12.36 41.85
C PRO A 69 -15.66 -13.11 42.00
N SER A 70 -15.85 -14.15 41.18
CA SER A 70 -16.94 -15.11 41.28
C SER A 70 -17.02 -15.70 42.69
N ARG A 71 -18.03 -15.30 43.46
CA ARG A 71 -18.43 -16.02 44.68
C ARG A 71 -19.28 -17.22 44.26
N VAL A 72 -18.67 -18.40 44.32
CA VAL A 72 -19.38 -19.67 44.29
C VAL A 72 -20.02 -19.86 45.68
N LEU A 73 -21.35 -19.86 45.71
CA LEU A 73 -22.13 -20.48 46.77
C LEU A 73 -23.13 -21.40 46.07
N HIS A 74 -22.90 -22.71 46.16
CA HIS A 74 -23.91 -23.74 46.36
C HIS A 74 -23.23 -25.09 46.61
#